data_AF-A0A091J898-F1
#
_entry.id   AF-A0A091J898-F1
#
_cell.length_a   1.000
_cell.length_b   1.000
_cell.length_c   1.000
_cell.angle_alpha   90.00
_cell.angle_beta   90.00
_cell.angle_gamma   90.00
#
_symmetry.space_group_name_H-M   'P 1'
#
loop_
_entity.id
_entity.type
_entity.pdbx_description
1 polymer ?
#
loop_
_entity_poly.entity_id
_entity_poly.type
_entity_poly.pdbx_seq_one_letter_code
_entity_poly.pdbx_strand_id
1 'polypeptide(L)' 'FRLDIRKKLFTLRVVRHWHRLPREAVYAPSLEVFKARLDGALNNLV' A
#
# COMPACT_ATOMS: atom_id res chain seq x y z
N PHE A 1 11.98 6.61 16.92
CA PHE A 1 11.00 6.03 17.87
C PHE A 1 9.53 6.22 17.49
N ARG A 2 9.03 7.44 17.20
CA ARG A 2 7.60 7.65 16.84
C ARG A 2 7.18 7.15 15.44
N LEU A 3 8.13 7.11 14.51
CA LEU A 3 7.87 6.78 13.10
C LEU A 3 7.61 5.29 12.88
N ASP A 4 8.33 4.42 13.61
CA ASP A 4 8.10 2.97 13.62
C ASP A 4 6.72 2.58 14.13
N ILE A 5 6.23 3.27 15.17
CA ILE A 5 4.89 3.04 15.73
C ILE A 5 3.82 3.40 14.69
N ARG A 6 4.01 4.53 13.96
CA ARG A 6 3.10 4.94 12.89
C ARG A 6 3.12 3.97 11.71
N LYS A 7 4.29 3.45 11.32
CA LYS A 7 4.43 2.41 10.29
C LYS A 7 3.69 1.14 10.68
N LYS A 8 3.91 0.59 11.89
CA LYS A 8 3.22 -0.62 12.36
C LYS A 8 1.70 -0.45 12.42
N LEU A 9 1.20 0.68 12.91
CA LEU A 9 -0.23 0.96 12.95
C LEU A 9 -0.84 1.10 11.55
N PHE A 10 -0.10 1.69 10.61
CA PHE A 10 -0.54 1.82 9.23
C PHE A 10 -0.66 0.45 8.57
N THR A 11 0.35 -0.42 8.71
CA THR A 11 0.30 -1.79 8.17
C THR A 11 -0.87 -2.60 8.76
N LEU A 12 -1.08 -2.54 10.08
CA LEU A 12 -2.20 -3.24 10.71
C LEU A 12 -3.57 -2.72 10.27
N ARG A 13 -3.73 -1.39 10.10
CA ARG A 13 -4.95 -0.79 9.58
C ARG A 13 -5.20 -1.16 8.13
N VAL A 14 -4.17 -1.12 7.30
CA VAL A 14 -4.24 -1.51 5.89
C VAL A 14 -4.62 -2.98 5.77
N VAL A 15 -3.95 -3.89 6.48
CA VAL A 15 -4.28 -5.33 6.43
C VAL A 15 -5.71 -5.61 6.89
N ARG A 16 -6.15 -5.00 8.00
CA ARG A 16 -7.51 -5.18 8.51
C ARG A 16 -8.58 -4.59 7.58
N HIS A 17 -8.25 -3.52 6.86
CA HIS A 17 -9.13 -2.92 5.85
C HIS A 17 -9.11 -3.70 4.53
N TRP A 18 -7.96 -4.29 4.17
CA TRP A 18 -7.77 -5.14 3.00
C TRP A 18 -8.60 -6.42 3.07
N HIS A 19 -8.72 -7.03 4.25
CA HIS A 19 -9.63 -8.17 4.47
C HIS A 19 -11.12 -7.81 4.35
N ARG A 20 -11.48 -6.52 4.39
CA ARG A 20 -12.86 -6.01 4.24
C ARG A 20 -13.14 -5.40 2.87
N LEU A 21 -12.10 -5.14 2.07
CA LEU A 21 -12.25 -4.63 0.72
C LEU A 21 -12.51 -5.81 -0.23
N PRO A 22 -13.42 -5.65 -1.23
CA PRO A 22 -13.60 -6.67 -2.26
C PRO A 22 -12.25 -6.92 -2.93
N ARG A 23 -11.88 -8.19 -3.06
CA ARG A 23 -10.61 -8.61 -3.66
C ARG A 23 -10.48 -8.10 -5.11
N GLU A 24 -11.62 -7.86 -5.77
CA GLU A 24 -11.76 -7.23 -7.08
C GLU A 24 -11.42 -5.73 -7.06
N ALA A 25 -11.77 -4.99 -6.01
CA ALA A 25 -11.38 -3.57 -5.86
C ALA A 25 -9.86 -3.42 -5.60
N VAL A 26 -9.28 -4.47 -5.01
CA VAL A 26 -7.84 -4.62 -4.83
C VAL A 26 -7.15 -5.04 -6.13
N TYR A 27 -7.75 -5.87 -6.99
CA TYR A 27 -7.19 -6.25 -8.29
C TYR A 27 -7.60 -5.34 -9.46
N ALA A 28 -8.33 -4.27 -9.16
CA ALA A 28 -8.75 -3.29 -10.15
C ALA A 28 -7.52 -2.56 -10.75
N PRO A 29 -7.65 -1.95 -11.94
CA PRO A 29 -6.60 -1.17 -12.60
C PRO A 29 -5.89 -0.15 -11.69
N SER A 30 -6.55 0.29 -10.62
CA SER A 30 -5.98 1.16 -9.59
C SER A 30 -4.77 0.57 -8.86
N LEU A 31 -4.69 -0.74 -8.63
CA LEU A 31 -3.57 -1.37 -7.93
C LEU A 31 -2.35 -1.54 -8.84
N GLU A 32 -2.56 -1.95 -10.08
CA GLU A 32 -1.53 -1.98 -11.14
C GLU A 32 -0.92 -0.58 -11.32
N VAL A 33 -1.76 0.46 -11.42
CA VAL A 33 -1.31 1.85 -11.51
C VAL A 33 -0.61 2.31 -10.24
N PHE A 34 -1.06 1.88 -9.06
CA PHE A 34 -0.41 2.20 -7.78
C PHE A 34 0.97 1.54 -7.65
N LYS A 35 1.11 0.27 -8.08
CA LYS A 35 2.40 -0.43 -8.14
C LYS A 35 3.35 0.22 -9.14
N ALA A 36 2.88 0.54 -10.36
CA ALA A 36 3.70 1.22 -11.36
C ALA A 36 4.20 2.59 -10.89
N ARG A 37 3.37 3.35 -10.16
CA ARG A 37 3.79 4.62 -9.54
C ARG A 37 4.80 4.42 -8.41
N LEU A 38 4.65 3.37 -7.60
CA LEU A 38 5.60 3.03 -6.54
C LEU A 38 6.95 2.58 -7.12
N ASP A 39 6.95 1.71 -8.13
CA ASP A 39 8.16 1.25 -8.79
C ASP A 39 8.88 2.41 -9.49
N GLY A 40 8.15 3.32 -10.15
CA GLY A 40 8.73 4.54 -10.71
C GLY A 40 9.34 5.45 -9.66
N ALA A 41 8.69 5.62 -8.50
CA ALA A 41 9.21 6.43 -7.41
C ALA A 41 10.44 5.79 -6.72
N LEU A 42 10.47 4.46 -6.61
CA LEU A 42 11.61 3.72 -6.06
C LEU A 42 12.81 3.68 -7.01
N ASN A 43 12.58 3.58 -8.33
CA ASN A 43 13.65 3.66 -9.33
C ASN A 43 14.29 5.06 -9.39
N ASN A 44 13.52 6.11 -9.12
CA ASN A 44 14.01 7.49 -9.04
C ASN A 44 14.77 7.81 -7.73
N LEU A 45 14.95 6.82 -6.84
CA LEU A 45 15.71 6.98 -5.59
C LEU A 45 17.17 6.47 -5.70
N VAL A 46 17.64 6.14 -6.92
CA VAL A 46 19.03 5.76 -7.25
C VAL A 46 19.81 6.97 -7.77
#